data_AF-A0A3D0J2J3-F1
#
_entry.id   AF-A0A3D0J2J3-F1
#
_cell.length_a   1.000
_cell.length_b   1.000
_cell.length_c   1.000
_cell.angle_alpha   90.00
_cell.angle_beta   90.00
_cell.angle_gamma   90.00
#
_symmetry.space_group_name_H-M   'P 1'
#
loop_
_entity.id
_entity.type
_entity.pdbx_description
1 polymer ?
#
loop_
_entity_poly.entity_id
_entity_poly.type
_entity_poly.pdbx_seq_one_letter_code
_entity_poly.pdbx_strand_id
1 'polypeptide(L)'
;MQKREESPGHTHLRKTLDRLHKTYSACHEGNVATYIPELAKANPDHFGVAVVGIDGEIYEAGETSTEFTIQSISKAFVFGLAVETHGRDAVL
;
A
#
# COMPACT_ATOMS: atom_id res chain seq x y z
N MET A 1 -25.27 -15.00 -7.56
CA MET A 1 -24.11 -14.78 -6.69
C MET A 1 -24.63 -14.38 -5.31
N GLN A 2 -24.57 -15.27 -4.32
CA GLN A 2 -24.97 -14.97 -2.94
C GLN A 2 -23.92 -14.04 -2.33
N LYS A 3 -24.36 -12.90 -1.77
CA LYS A 3 -23.50 -12.07 -0.90
C LYS A 3 -23.09 -12.95 0.29
N ARG A 4 -21.80 -13.27 0.40
CA ARG A 4 -21.26 -13.89 1.61
C ARG A 4 -21.50 -12.92 2.77
N GLU A 5 -22.03 -13.40 3.88
CA GLU A 5 -22.13 -12.63 5.11
C GLU A 5 -20.71 -12.24 5.55
N GLU A 6 -20.51 -10.95 5.85
CA GLU A 6 -19.23 -10.43 6.34
C GLU A 6 -18.92 -11.03 7.72
N SER A 7 -17.78 -11.69 7.85
CA SER A 7 -17.33 -12.18 9.15
C SER A 7 -17.03 -11.01 10.10
N PRO A 8 -17.16 -11.20 11.43
CA PRO A 8 -16.87 -10.13 12.41
C PRO A 8 -15.46 -9.54 12.28
N GLY A 9 -14.48 -10.35 11.84
CA GLY A 9 -13.11 -9.91 11.58
C GLY A 9 -13.01 -8.94 10.40
N HIS A 10 -13.78 -9.18 9.33
CA HIS A 10 -13.81 -8.32 8.14
C HIS A 10 -14.35 -6.93 8.49
N THR A 11 -15.45 -6.89 9.25
CA THR A 11 -16.05 -5.63 9.72
C THR A 11 -15.11 -4.87 10.65
N HIS A 12 -14.33 -5.55 11.49
CA HIS A 12 -13.36 -4.90 12.37
C HIS A 12 -12.18 -4.28 11.60
N LEU A 13 -11.66 -4.99 10.60
CA LEU A 13 -10.55 -4.50 9.79
C LEU A 13 -10.94 -3.27 8.98
N ARG A 14 -12.11 -3.29 8.33
CA ARG A 14 -12.64 -2.14 7.59
C ARG A 14 -12.81 -0.90 8.49
N LYS A 15 -13.43 -1.08 9.67
CA LYS A 15 -13.55 0.01 10.67
C LYS A 15 -12.20 0.55 11.13
N THR A 16 -11.20 -0.32 11.22
CA THR A 16 -9.84 0.08 11.61
C THR A 16 -9.18 0.92 10.53
N LEU A 17 -9.28 0.51 9.26
CA LEU A 17 -8.79 1.28 8.11
C LEU A 17 -9.49 2.64 8.00
N ASP A 18 -10.82 2.68 8.12
CA ASP A 18 -11.59 3.92 8.12
C ASP A 18 -11.14 4.88 9.24
N ARG A 19 -10.88 4.33 10.44
CA ARG A 19 -10.38 5.10 11.58
C ARG A 19 -8.97 5.63 11.32
N LEU A 20 -8.05 4.80 10.83
CA LEU A 20 -6.68 5.22 10.50
C LEU A 20 -6.70 6.32 9.44
N HIS A 21 -7.45 6.11 8.36
CA HIS A 21 -7.62 7.10 7.31
C HIS A 21 -8.11 8.42 7.89
N LYS A 22 -9.21 8.41 8.66
CA LYS A 22 -9.75 9.62 9.31
C LYS A 22 -8.79 10.28 10.29
N THR A 23 -8.01 9.50 11.04
CA THR A 23 -7.06 10.04 12.03
C THR A 23 -5.90 10.76 11.35
N TYR A 24 -5.44 10.28 10.20
CA TYR A 24 -4.21 10.76 9.57
C TYR A 24 -4.42 11.55 8.28
N SER A 25 -5.63 11.61 7.71
CA SER A 25 -5.90 12.37 6.47
C SER A 25 -5.68 13.88 6.60
N ALA A 26 -5.61 14.42 7.82
CA ALA A 26 -5.30 15.83 8.09
C ALA A 26 -3.81 16.07 8.40
N CYS A 27 -2.98 15.03 8.37
CA CYS A 27 -1.54 15.16 8.56
C CYS A 27 -0.90 15.62 7.25
N HIS A 28 -0.59 16.91 7.14
CA HIS A 28 0.05 17.52 5.97
C HIS A 28 1.54 17.80 6.20
N GLU A 29 2.18 17.09 7.12
CA GLU A 29 3.61 17.21 7.36
C GLU A 29 4.42 16.56 6.22
N GLY A 30 5.64 17.07 6.00
CA GLY A 30 6.53 16.59 4.94
C GLY A 30 6.41 17.38 3.62
N ASN A 31 7.18 16.97 2.62
CA ASN A 31 7.19 17.60 1.30
C ASN A 31 7.18 16.53 0.20
N VAL A 32 6.45 16.79 -0.88
CA VAL A 32 6.53 15.98 -2.10
C VAL A 32 7.96 15.99 -2.64
N ALA A 33 8.46 14.84 -3.07
CA ALA A 33 9.78 14.75 -3.69
C ALA A 33 9.80 15.45 -5.04
N THR A 34 10.68 16.45 -5.21
CA THR A 34 10.74 17.29 -6.42
C THR A 34 12.01 17.14 -7.24
N TYR A 35 12.95 16.30 -6.81
CA TYR A 35 14.22 16.10 -7.51
C TYR A 35 14.08 15.30 -8.82
N ILE A 36 12.97 14.57 -8.99
CA ILE A 36 12.56 13.94 -10.26
C ILE A 36 11.26 14.65 -10.71
N PRO A 37 11.20 15.23 -11.93
CA PRO A 37 10.05 15.98 -12.41
C PRO A 37 8.72 15.22 -12.36
N GLU A 38 8.74 13.91 -12.58
CA GLU A 38 7.55 13.07 -12.52
C GLU A 38 7.01 12.92 -11.09
N LEU A 39 7.89 12.87 -10.08
CA LEU A 39 7.48 12.77 -8.67
C LEU A 39 6.85 14.06 -8.17
N ALA A 40 7.28 15.22 -8.70
CA ALA A 40 6.74 16.53 -8.34
C ALA A 40 5.24 16.69 -8.71
N LYS A 41 4.70 15.79 -9.55
CA LYS A 41 3.28 15.80 -9.96
C LYS A 41 2.35 15.12 -8.95
N ALA A 42 2.89 14.49 -7.90
CA ALA A 42 2.08 13.84 -6.89
C ALA A 42 1.21 14.86 -6.12
N ASN A 43 -0.05 14.53 -5.88
CA ASN A 43 -0.95 15.35 -5.07
C ASN A 43 -0.63 15.12 -3.57
N PRO A 44 -0.22 16.16 -2.82
CA PRO A 44 0.08 16.03 -1.39
C PRO A 44 -1.14 15.66 -0.53
N ASP A 45 -2.35 15.84 -1.05
CA ASP A 45 -3.60 15.52 -0.34
C ASP A 45 -4.06 14.06 -0.54
N HIS A 46 -3.39 13.28 -1.40
CA HIS A 46 -3.75 11.87 -1.60
C HIS A 46 -3.26 11.02 -0.42
N PHE A 47 -4.18 10.29 0.21
CA PHE A 47 -3.85 9.37 1.29
C PHE A 47 -4.72 8.11 1.21
N GLY A 48 -4.11 6.97 0.90
CA GLY A 48 -4.79 5.68 0.82
C GLY A 48 -4.13 4.62 1.70
N VAL A 49 -4.94 3.76 2.30
CA VAL A 49 -4.46 2.58 3.04
C VAL A 49 -5.24 1.36 2.56
N ALA A 50 -4.52 0.30 2.20
CA ALA A 50 -5.10 -0.96 1.75
C ALA A 50 -4.48 -2.15 2.49
N VAL A 51 -5.29 -3.17 2.74
CA VAL A 51 -4.87 -4.48 3.27
C VAL A 51 -5.42 -5.57 2.37
N VAL A 52 -4.55 -6.49 1.97
CA VAL A 52 -4.93 -7.67 1.17
C VAL A 52 -4.71 -8.92 2.03
N GLY A 53 -5.77 -9.69 2.22
CA GLY A 53 -5.75 -10.98 2.91
C GLY A 53 -5.06 -12.06 2.08
N ILE A 54 -4.65 -13.15 2.73
CA ILE A 54 -4.03 -14.31 2.05
C ILE A 54 -4.98 -15.04 1.10
N ASP A 55 -6.28 -14.81 1.26
CA ASP A 55 -7.37 -15.30 0.42
C ASP A 55 -7.73 -14.33 -0.71
N GLY A 56 -7.02 -13.20 -0.81
CA GLY A 56 -7.23 -12.17 -1.84
C GLY A 56 -8.34 -11.18 -1.51
N GLU A 57 -8.94 -11.23 -0.32
CA GLU A 57 -9.90 -10.22 0.11
C GLU A 57 -9.19 -8.88 0.34
N ILE A 58 -9.77 -7.79 -0.17
CA ILE A 58 -9.16 -6.45 -0.15
C ILE A 58 -10.00 -5.51 0.71
N TYR A 59 -9.34 -4.80 1.62
CA TYR A 59 -9.93 -3.76 2.46
C TYR A 59 -9.20 -2.46 2.24
N GLU A 60 -9.94 -1.39 1.97
CA GLU A 60 -9.39 -0.11 1.51
C GLU A 60 -10.08 1.06 2.21
N ALA A 61 -9.32 2.14 2.42
CA ALA A 61 -9.82 3.44 2.84
C ALA A 61 -8.98 4.56 2.19
N GLY A 62 -9.62 5.61 1.69
CA GLY A 62 -8.97 6.74 1.01
C GLY A 62 -8.64 6.49 -0.46
N GLU A 63 -7.65 7.21 -0.99
CA GLU A 63 -7.28 7.17 -2.41
C GLU A 63 -6.38 5.97 -2.77
N THR A 64 -6.92 4.74 -2.74
CA THR A 64 -6.15 3.51 -2.98
C THR A 64 -5.96 3.12 -4.45
N SER A 65 -6.78 3.65 -5.36
CA SER A 65 -6.70 3.35 -6.79
C SER A 65 -5.78 4.30 -7.58
N THR A 66 -5.12 5.26 -6.91
CA THR A 66 -4.18 6.17 -7.58
C THR A 66 -2.87 5.44 -7.86
N GLU A 67 -2.49 5.36 -9.13
CA GLU A 67 -1.22 4.76 -9.52
C GLU A 67 -0.04 5.67 -9.15
N PHE A 68 1.01 5.06 -8.60
CA PHE A 68 2.28 5.71 -8.34
C PHE A 68 3.43 4.71 -8.53
N THR A 69 4.64 5.23 -8.70
CA THR A 69 5.84 4.41 -8.84
C THR A 69 6.24 3.78 -7.50
N ILE A 70 6.53 2.46 -7.52
CA ILE A 70 6.91 1.72 -6.30
C ILE A 70 8.29 2.13 -5.73
N GLN A 71 9.13 2.82 -6.51
CA GLN A 71 10.44 3.32 -6.04
C GLN A 71 11.25 2.23 -5.30
N SER A 72 11.84 2.54 -4.13
CA SER A 72 12.64 1.58 -3.36
C SER A 72 11.87 0.36 -2.85
N ILE A 73 10.53 0.35 -2.87
CA ILE A 73 9.74 -0.86 -2.57
C ILE A 73 10.11 -1.98 -3.56
N SER A 74 10.48 -1.64 -4.80
CA SER A 74 10.98 -2.60 -5.80
C SER A 74 12.15 -3.46 -5.31
N LYS A 75 12.99 -2.94 -4.40
CA LYS A 75 14.20 -3.64 -3.93
C LYS A 75 13.88 -4.95 -3.22
N ALA A 76 12.78 -5.01 -2.46
CA ALA A 76 12.38 -6.24 -1.78
C ALA A 76 12.02 -7.35 -2.79
N PHE A 77 11.29 -7.00 -3.85
CA PHE A 77 10.91 -7.93 -4.91
C PHE A 77 12.12 -8.37 -5.73
N VAL A 78 12.97 -7.43 -6.14
CA VAL A 78 14.19 -7.72 -6.91
C VAL A 78 15.16 -8.56 -6.08
N PHE A 79 15.29 -8.29 -4.78
CA PHE A 79 16.10 -9.11 -3.89
C PHE A 79 15.56 -10.54 -3.78
N GLY A 80 14.24 -10.71 -3.59
CA GLY A 80 13.61 -12.02 -3.57
C GLY A 80 13.90 -12.81 -4.85
N LEU A 81 13.72 -12.17 -6.01
CA LEU A 81 14.04 -12.75 -7.32
C LEU A 81 15.52 -13.13 -7.45
N ALA A 82 16.44 -12.29 -6.98
CA ALA A 82 17.87 -12.58 -7.04
C ALA A 82 18.24 -13.80 -6.19
N VAL A 83 17.70 -13.91 -4.97
CA VAL A 83 17.91 -15.08 -4.09
C VAL A 83 17.30 -16.34 -4.70
N GLU A 84 16.11 -16.26 -5.28
CA GLU A 84 15.46 -17.38 -5.97
C GLU A 84 16.28 -17.85 -7.19
N THR A 85 16.85 -16.91 -7.94
CA THR A 85 17.56 -17.20 -9.21
C THR A 85 18.99 -17.69 -8.98
N HIS A 86 19.71 -17.10 -8.03
CA HIS A 86 21.15 -17.32 -7.85
C HIS A 86 21.52 -18.07 -6.57
N GLY A 87 20.54 -18.31 -5.68
CA GLY A 87 20.78 -18.85 -4.36
C GLY A 87 21.30 -17.79 -3.39
N ARG A 88 21.11 -18.05 -2.10
CA ARG A 88 21.43 -17.09 -1.03
C ARG A 88 22.93 -16.76 -0.95
N ASP A 89 23.80 -17.77 -1.08
CA ASP A 89 25.26 -17.61 -0.90
C ASP A 89 25.91 -16.75 -1.99
N ALA A 90 25.31 -16.65 -3.17
CA ALA A 90 25.82 -15.79 -4.25
C ALA A 90 25.35 -14.33 -4.10
N VAL A 91 24.29 -14.09 -3.33
CA VAL A 91 23.63 -12.78 -3.17
C VAL A 91 24.07 -12.06 -1.90
N LEU A 92 24.51 -12.80 -0.87
CA LEU A 92 24.93 -12.27 0.44
C LEU A 92 26.44 -12.40 0.66
#